data_AF-A0A972HSU9-F1
#
_entry.id   AF-A0A972HSU9-F1
#
_cell.length_a   1.000
_cell.length_b   1.000
_cell.length_c   1.000
_cell.angle_alpha   90.00
_cell.angle_beta   90.00
_cell.angle_gamma   90.00
#
_symmetry.space_group_name_H-M   'P 1'
#
loop_
_entity.id
_entity.type
_entity.pdbx_description
1 polymer ?
#
loop_
_entity_poly.entity_id
_entity_poly.type
_entity_poly.pdbx_seq_one_letter_code
_entity_poly.pdbx_strand_id
1 'polypeptide(L)'
;MLTLEADGPPALAEPGQQSCKLRKPRQAARFAVLRAPAAPASDIATSDATAQAENRPDSFSGRRTLPARRIIPALLIAVAAAGAVLLGVAALAGIKSGFFSDGNAAFAVTRITVIDGNETRLVFTHAKTVGEVMALLGIQPDEDDYINMSPDAPVVPDMTLEYHSVEYKKYVVDEILYHGTKTVELQTIPRGEKTIVRQGKNGSLYREVLAEYRDGKLFKEDILKEEYVPPVDEIVEVGVGGTIVGADGKTYNFSHYIDVFATAYAAEGITYTGKEARAGIVAVDPSVIPLGTKLYIRGDYADIGVCTADDIGAGIKGNHIDICMEADIEYLFEFGIRPMRAYILEE
;
A
#
# COMPACT_ATOMS: atom_id res chain seq x y z
N MET A 1 -58.65 3.75 53.20
CA MET A 1 -58.72 2.36 53.72
C MET A 1 -57.98 1.49 52.71
N LEU A 2 -56.79 0.94 52.93
CA LEU A 2 -56.04 0.63 54.14
C LEU A 2 -54.57 1.09 53.99
N THR A 3 -54.02 1.51 55.12
CA THR A 3 -52.67 1.97 55.42
C THR A 3 -51.76 0.82 55.88
N LEU A 4 -50.44 1.01 55.77
CA LEU A 4 -49.32 0.41 56.53
C LEU A 4 -48.04 1.04 55.90
N GLU A 5 -47.51 2.18 56.34
CA GLU A 5 -46.80 2.52 57.60
C GLU A 5 -45.72 1.52 58.04
N ALA A 6 -44.45 1.96 57.95
CA ALA A 6 -43.44 1.80 59.00
C ALA A 6 -42.24 2.75 58.76
N ASP A 7 -41.97 3.57 59.79
CA ASP A 7 -40.96 4.61 59.93
C ASP A 7 -39.49 4.10 60.09
N GLY A 8 -38.52 5.02 59.92
CA GLY A 8 -37.13 4.91 60.44
C GLY A 8 -37.08 5.00 61.99
N PRO A 9 -35.93 5.22 62.71
CA PRO A 9 -34.70 5.97 62.37
C PRO A 9 -33.42 5.35 63.05
N PRO A 10 -32.34 6.05 63.55
CA PRO A 10 -31.72 7.36 63.29
C PRO A 10 -30.18 7.31 62.97
N ALA A 11 -29.56 8.49 62.92
CA ALA A 11 -28.25 8.85 62.35
C ALA A 11 -27.03 8.91 63.33
N LEU A 12 -25.84 9.14 62.71
CA LEU A 12 -24.59 9.84 63.15
C LEU A 12 -23.33 8.99 63.50
N ALA A 13 -22.30 9.08 62.63
CA ALA A 13 -20.95 9.61 62.92
C ALA A 13 -19.96 9.44 61.72
N GLU A 14 -19.33 10.54 61.28
CA GLU A 14 -18.10 10.62 60.45
C GLU A 14 -16.85 10.74 61.35
N PRO A 15 -15.56 10.79 60.89
CA PRO A 15 -14.98 10.65 59.53
C PRO A 15 -13.76 9.70 59.41
N GLY A 16 -13.33 9.39 58.18
CA GLY A 16 -12.04 8.72 57.91
C GLY A 16 -11.53 9.00 56.49
N GLN A 17 -10.57 9.92 56.39
CA GLN A 17 -9.86 10.35 55.18
C GLN A 17 -9.23 9.19 54.40
N GLN A 18 -9.29 9.21 53.07
CA GLN A 18 -8.08 9.15 52.22
C GLN A 18 -8.35 9.55 50.76
N SER A 19 -7.27 10.04 50.16
CA SER A 19 -7.18 11.17 49.24
C SER A 19 -7.55 10.92 47.77
N CYS A 20 -8.16 11.95 47.19
CA CYS A 20 -8.33 12.23 45.78
C CYS A 20 -6.99 12.39 45.03
N LYS A 21 -6.86 11.82 43.82
CA LYS A 21 -5.89 12.28 42.80
C LYS A 21 -6.65 12.72 41.54
N LEU A 22 -6.91 14.03 41.46
CA LEU A 22 -7.27 14.72 40.22
C LEU A 22 -6.07 14.71 39.28
N ARG A 23 -6.19 14.06 38.12
CA ARG A 23 -5.29 14.24 36.99
C ARG A 23 -5.51 15.64 36.40
N LYS A 24 -4.46 16.46 36.38
CA LYS A 24 -4.42 17.67 35.55
C LYS A 24 -3.94 17.30 34.13
N PRO A 25 -4.40 18.01 33.08
CA PRO A 25 -3.89 17.79 31.73
C PRO A 25 -2.47 18.35 31.62
N ARG A 26 -1.51 17.52 31.20
CA ARG A 26 -0.12 17.96 30.94
C ARG A 26 -0.06 18.73 29.61
N GLN A 27 0.61 19.88 29.67
CA GLN A 27 0.80 20.81 28.56
C GLN A 27 1.65 20.20 27.44
N ALA A 28 1.42 20.69 26.22
CA ALA A 28 2.04 20.25 24.99
C ALA A 28 3.58 20.34 25.02
N ALA A 29 4.25 19.19 25.01
CA ALA A 29 5.66 19.12 24.64
C ALA A 29 5.81 19.49 23.15
N ARG A 30 6.84 20.28 22.84
CA ARG A 30 7.19 20.63 21.45
C ARG A 30 7.81 19.41 20.79
N PHE A 31 7.01 18.67 20.02
CA PHE A 31 7.46 17.51 19.26
C PHE A 31 8.09 17.95 17.94
N ALA A 32 9.33 17.50 17.69
CA ALA A 32 9.93 17.58 16.35
C ALA A 32 9.31 16.49 15.48
N VAL A 33 8.57 16.88 14.44
CA VAL A 33 7.99 15.95 13.45
C VAL A 33 9.11 15.51 12.51
N LEU A 34 9.61 14.29 12.69
CA LEU A 34 10.49 13.65 11.72
C LEU A 34 9.62 13.00 10.63
N ARG A 35 9.78 13.43 9.39
CA ARG A 35 9.18 12.80 8.21
C ARG A 35 10.08 11.64 7.76
N ALA A 36 9.53 10.44 7.69
CA ALA A 36 10.23 9.32 7.06
C ALA A 36 10.36 9.56 5.55
N PRO A 37 11.49 9.18 4.92
CA PRO A 37 11.64 9.27 3.46
C PRO A 37 10.73 8.24 2.77
N ALA A 38 10.09 8.65 1.67
CA ALA A 38 9.26 7.78 0.85
C ALA A 38 10.09 6.62 0.26
N ALA A 39 9.59 5.39 0.42
CA ALA A 39 10.17 4.21 -0.21
C ALA A 39 10.00 4.31 -1.74
N PRO A 40 11.03 3.96 -2.55
CA PRO A 40 10.86 3.88 -3.99
C PRO A 40 9.95 2.69 -4.36
N ALA A 41 9.07 2.91 -5.33
CA ALA A 41 8.22 1.89 -5.91
C ALA A 41 9.06 0.72 -6.43
N SER A 42 8.75 -0.49 -5.97
CA SER A 42 9.36 -1.72 -6.48
C SER A 42 8.67 -2.13 -7.78
N ASP A 43 9.39 -2.09 -8.89
CA ASP A 43 9.00 -2.74 -10.13
C ASP A 43 8.96 -4.26 -9.91
N ILE A 44 7.77 -4.85 -10.04
CA ILE A 44 7.59 -6.30 -10.06
C ILE A 44 7.89 -6.78 -11.49
N ALA A 45 9.09 -7.33 -11.67
CA ALA A 45 9.45 -8.10 -12.85
C ALA A 45 8.74 -9.47 -12.80
N THR A 46 7.92 -9.75 -13.80
CA THR A 46 7.37 -11.08 -14.09
C THR A 46 8.49 -12.04 -14.49
N SER A 47 8.61 -13.14 -13.75
CA SER A 47 9.46 -14.28 -14.10
C SER A 47 8.69 -15.24 -15.00
N ASP A 48 9.17 -15.49 -16.21
CA ASP A 48 8.83 -16.68 -16.98
C ASP A 48 10.09 -17.51 -17.21
N ALA A 49 10.00 -18.78 -16.79
CA ALA A 49 11.00 -19.81 -16.99
C ALA A 49 10.58 -20.70 -18.15
N THR A 50 11.42 -20.82 -19.17
CA THR A 50 11.46 -21.98 -20.06
C THR A 50 12.90 -22.26 -20.49
N ALA A 51 13.24 -23.55 -20.51
CA ALA A 51 14.56 -24.12 -20.61
C ALA A 51 15.01 -24.45 -22.05
N GLN A 52 16.27 -24.92 -22.15
CA GLN A 52 16.99 -25.56 -23.28
C GLN A 52 17.73 -24.60 -24.23
N ALA A 53 18.94 -24.87 -24.75
CA ALA A 53 20.03 -25.82 -24.50
C ALA A 53 21.23 -25.37 -25.38
N GLU A 54 22.45 -25.76 -24.99
CA GLU A 54 23.69 -25.94 -25.82
C GLU A 54 24.26 -24.80 -26.68
N ASN A 55 25.41 -24.23 -26.25
CA ASN A 55 26.74 -24.46 -26.84
C ASN A 55 27.76 -23.39 -26.39
N ARG A 56 28.98 -23.86 -26.06
CA ARG A 56 30.23 -23.10 -25.87
C ARG A 56 31.13 -23.39 -27.11
N PRO A 57 32.29 -22.74 -27.36
CA PRO A 57 32.95 -21.66 -26.61
C PRO A 57 33.53 -20.51 -27.48
N ASP A 58 33.90 -19.38 -26.87
CA ASP A 58 35.31 -18.91 -26.81
C ASP A 58 35.48 -17.47 -26.31
N SER A 59 36.55 -17.31 -25.53
CA SER A 59 37.38 -16.13 -25.26
C SER A 59 36.77 -14.72 -25.29
N PHE A 60 36.72 -14.05 -24.13
CA PHE A 60 37.18 -12.65 -24.07
C PHE A 60 37.60 -12.25 -22.64
N SER A 61 38.83 -11.76 -22.54
CA SER A 61 39.44 -11.18 -21.35
C SER A 61 38.92 -9.76 -21.12
N GLY A 62 38.61 -9.43 -19.86
CA GLY A 62 38.12 -8.09 -19.52
C GLY A 62 38.11 -7.82 -18.02
N ARG A 63 39.29 -7.61 -17.43
CA ARG A 63 39.42 -6.99 -16.10
C ARG A 63 38.87 -5.57 -16.17
N ARG A 64 37.79 -5.26 -15.45
CA ARG A 64 37.36 -3.89 -15.18
C ARG A 64 37.68 -3.55 -13.73
N THR A 65 38.70 -2.72 -13.56
CA THR A 65 39.06 -2.05 -12.30
C THR A 65 38.10 -0.90 -12.03
N LEU A 66 37.51 -0.87 -10.83
CA LEU A 66 36.72 0.26 -10.33
C LEU A 66 37.66 1.37 -9.83
N PRO A 67 37.43 2.65 -10.16
CA PRO A 67 38.22 3.75 -9.63
C PRO A 67 37.78 4.14 -8.21
N ALA A 68 38.78 4.31 -7.34
CA ALA A 68 38.64 4.81 -5.98
C ALA A 68 38.16 6.27 -5.95
N ARG A 69 37.12 6.55 -5.16
CA ARG A 69 36.68 7.92 -4.83
C ARG A 69 37.41 8.41 -3.57
N ARG A 70 38.21 9.46 -3.73
CA ARG A 70 38.68 10.37 -2.66
C ARG A 70 37.71 11.53 -2.55
N ILE A 71 37.14 11.81 -1.37
CA ILE A 71 36.64 13.14 -0.99
C ILE A 71 36.93 13.42 0.51
N ILE A 72 37.96 14.24 0.73
CA ILE A 72 38.16 15.38 1.66
C ILE A 72 37.55 15.34 3.09
N PRO A 73 38.35 15.53 4.16
CA PRO A 73 37.87 15.70 5.53
C PRO A 73 37.50 17.17 5.80
N ALA A 74 36.35 17.41 6.45
CA ALA A 74 35.95 18.74 6.91
C ALA A 74 36.10 18.86 8.45
N LEU A 75 37.20 19.52 8.81
CA LEU A 75 37.40 20.55 9.84
C LEU A 75 36.64 20.49 11.20
N LEU A 76 37.47 20.43 12.24
CA LEU A 76 37.30 20.91 13.62
C LEU A 76 36.36 22.13 13.79
N ILE A 77 35.46 22.05 14.78
CA ILE A 77 35.21 23.17 15.70
C ILE A 77 35.31 22.62 17.12
N ALA A 78 36.39 23.01 17.80
CA ALA A 78 36.56 22.85 19.23
C ALA A 78 35.74 23.92 19.95
N VAL A 79 34.90 23.52 20.90
CA VAL A 79 34.55 24.34 22.06
C VAL A 79 34.87 23.50 23.28
N ALA A 80 36.11 23.64 23.75
CA ALA A 80 36.53 23.14 25.05
C ALA A 80 36.04 24.12 26.11
N ALA A 81 35.14 23.68 26.97
CA ALA A 81 34.90 24.32 28.26
C ALA A 81 34.57 23.25 29.30
N ALA A 82 35.23 23.41 30.46
CA ALA A 82 34.97 22.78 31.75
C ALA A 82 35.65 21.42 32.04
N GLY A 83 36.68 21.51 32.88
CA GLY A 83 36.73 20.77 34.15
C GLY A 83 37.10 19.30 34.06
N ALA A 84 38.39 19.01 34.28
CA ALA A 84 38.83 17.68 34.65
C ALA A 84 38.14 17.24 35.97
N VAL A 85 37.21 16.30 35.87
CA VAL A 85 36.86 15.40 36.97
C VAL A 85 37.33 14.02 36.54
N LEU A 86 38.34 13.49 37.22
CA LEU A 86 38.74 12.08 37.07
C LEU A 86 37.58 11.20 37.54
N LEU A 87 36.71 10.78 36.61
CA LEU A 87 35.93 9.55 36.81
C LEU A 87 36.79 8.39 36.30
N GLY A 88 37.35 7.63 37.24
CA GLY A 88 37.95 6.33 36.93
C GLY A 88 36.86 5.35 36.51
N VAL A 89 36.65 5.22 35.20
CA VAL A 89 35.83 4.14 34.62
C VAL A 89 36.66 2.86 34.67
N ALA A 90 36.54 2.08 35.74
CA ALA A 90 37.11 0.75 35.79
C ALA A 90 36.17 -0.22 35.05
N ALA A 91 36.40 -0.41 33.75
CA ALA A 91 35.91 -1.61 33.06
C ALA A 91 36.49 -2.84 33.78
N LEU A 92 35.66 -3.82 34.13
CA LEU A 92 36.06 -5.03 34.86
C LEU A 92 37.12 -5.82 34.06
N ALA A 93 38.39 -5.52 34.32
CA ALA A 93 39.50 -6.44 34.18
C ALA A 93 40.25 -6.37 35.52
N GLY A 94 40.38 -7.50 36.22
CA GLY A 94 40.81 -7.57 37.61
C GLY A 94 42.09 -6.78 37.90
N ILE A 95 42.01 -5.78 38.77
CA ILE A 95 43.16 -5.06 39.30
C ILE A 95 43.30 -5.39 40.79
N LYS A 96 44.47 -5.94 41.15
CA LYS A 96 44.90 -6.22 42.51
C LYS A 96 44.96 -4.93 43.32
N SER A 97 44.48 -4.99 44.55
CA SER A 97 44.55 -3.95 45.59
C SER A 97 45.98 -3.43 45.78
N GLY A 98 46.21 -2.16 45.46
CA GLY A 98 47.42 -1.41 45.81
C GLY A 98 47.11 -0.39 46.90
N PHE A 99 47.73 -0.56 48.07
CA PHE A 99 47.77 0.42 49.15
C PHE A 99 48.65 1.60 48.72
N PHE A 100 48.14 2.83 48.79
CA PHE A 100 48.95 4.05 48.76
C PHE A 100 48.75 4.78 50.09
N SER A 101 49.85 4.96 50.83
CA SER A 101 49.93 5.87 51.97
C SER A 101 50.50 7.20 51.51
N ASP A 102 49.83 8.30 51.79
CA ASP A 102 50.43 9.49 52.41
C ASP A 102 49.31 10.47 52.79
N GLY A 103 49.46 11.07 53.98
CA GLY A 103 48.42 11.84 54.65
C GLY A 103 48.05 13.14 53.92
N ASN A 104 46.80 13.23 53.48
CA ASN A 104 46.01 14.46 53.42
C ASN A 104 44.56 14.06 53.16
N ALA A 105 43.66 14.32 54.12
CA ALA A 105 42.22 14.04 54.09
C ALA A 105 41.83 12.76 53.33
N ALA A 106 41.55 11.65 54.05
CA ALA A 106 40.88 10.50 53.45
C ALA A 106 39.51 10.95 52.94
N PHE A 107 39.44 11.41 51.69
CA PHE A 107 38.18 11.69 51.02
C PHE A 107 37.52 10.32 50.86
N ALA A 108 36.51 10.06 51.67
CA ALA A 108 35.73 8.83 51.56
C ALA A 108 35.19 8.75 50.13
N VAL A 109 35.71 7.78 49.38
CA VAL A 109 35.19 7.42 48.07
C VAL A 109 34.13 6.37 48.32
N THR A 110 32.89 6.66 47.93
CA THR A 110 31.80 5.69 48.05
C THR A 110 31.73 4.88 46.76
N ARG A 111 31.71 3.55 46.90
CA ARG A 111 31.50 2.61 45.79
C ARG A 111 30.01 2.33 45.65
N ILE A 112 29.48 2.45 44.44
CA ILE A 112 28.10 2.13 44.10
C ILE A 112 28.02 1.38 42.77
N THR A 113 26.93 0.67 42.54
CA THR A 113 26.59 0.09 41.23
C THR A 113 25.56 0.98 40.56
N VAL A 114 25.78 1.33 39.29
CA VAL A 114 24.81 2.07 38.49
C VAL A 114 24.38 1.19 37.32
N ILE A 115 23.07 0.99 37.19
CA ILE A 115 22.42 0.35 36.06
C ILE A 115 21.73 1.45 35.26
N ASP A 116 22.23 1.70 34.05
CA ASP A 116 21.69 2.66 33.08
C ASP A 116 21.14 1.85 31.90
N GLY A 117 19.84 1.56 31.96
CA GLY A 117 19.18 0.62 31.07
C GLY A 117 19.80 -0.78 31.13
N ASN A 118 20.50 -1.15 30.06
CA ASN A 118 21.18 -2.45 29.95
C ASN A 118 22.67 -2.39 30.34
N GLU A 119 23.19 -1.21 30.69
CA GLU A 119 24.58 -1.02 31.03
C GLU A 119 24.78 -0.98 32.55
N THR A 120 25.57 -1.91 33.08
CA THR A 120 25.97 -1.90 34.49
C THR A 120 27.39 -1.37 34.62
N ARG A 121 27.58 -0.39 35.51
CA ARG A 121 28.86 0.27 35.77
C ARG A 121 29.12 0.33 37.26
N LEU A 122 30.38 0.09 37.65
CA LEU A 122 30.84 0.36 39.02
C LEU A 122 31.35 1.80 39.08
N VAL A 123 30.75 2.61 39.95
CA VAL A 123 31.07 4.03 40.09
C VAL A 123 31.68 4.31 41.45
N PHE A 124 32.79 5.03 41.46
CA PHE A 124 33.48 5.53 42.64
C PHE A 124 33.30 7.04 42.68
N THR A 125 32.64 7.56 43.72
CA THR A 125 32.21 8.96 43.75
C THR A 125 32.36 9.60 45.13
N HIS A 126 32.50 10.93 45.13
CA HIS A 126 32.42 11.80 46.31
C HIS A 126 31.07 12.54 46.41
N ALA A 127 30.17 12.29 45.46
CA ALA A 127 28.81 12.84 45.47
C ALA A 127 28.09 12.43 46.76
N LYS A 128 27.37 13.38 47.34
CA LYS A 128 26.60 13.17 48.57
C LYS A 128 25.21 12.64 48.28
N THR A 129 24.66 12.92 47.11
CA THR A 129 23.30 12.54 46.72
C THR A 129 23.25 11.79 45.39
N VAL A 130 22.18 11.03 45.17
CA VAL A 130 21.92 10.31 43.91
C VAL A 130 21.91 11.27 42.71
N GLY A 131 21.29 12.44 42.84
CA GLY A 131 21.21 13.44 41.78
C GLY A 131 22.58 13.97 41.36
N GLU A 132 23.50 14.16 42.31
CA GLU A 132 24.90 14.54 42.01
C GLU A 132 25.63 13.43 41.24
N VAL A 133 25.41 12.15 41.59
CA VAL A 133 25.96 11.01 40.84
C VAL A 133 25.44 10.99 39.41
N MET A 134 24.13 11.15 39.22
CA MET A 134 23.51 11.14 37.90
C MET A 134 24.02 12.30 37.03
N ALA A 135 24.12 13.50 37.61
CA ALA A 135 24.67 14.67 36.91
C ALA A 135 26.12 14.46 36.46
N LEU A 136 26.97 13.79 37.27
CA LEU A 136 28.34 13.43 36.89
C LEU A 136 28.39 12.44 35.72
N LEU A 137 27.39 11.56 35.61
CA LEU A 137 27.27 10.60 34.51
C LEU A 137 26.59 11.21 33.27
N GLY A 138 26.18 12.49 33.33
CA GLY A 138 25.43 13.15 32.27
C GLY A 138 23.98 12.70 32.16
N ILE A 139 23.45 12.02 33.18
CA ILE A 139 22.06 11.56 33.23
C ILE A 139 21.21 12.67 33.85
N GLN A 140 20.19 13.11 33.12
CA GLN A 140 19.20 14.09 33.56
C GLN A 140 17.81 13.51 33.39
N PRO A 141 17.27 12.85 34.42
CA PRO A 141 15.97 12.21 34.35
C PRO A 141 14.86 13.22 34.13
N ASP A 142 13.89 12.87 33.29
CA ASP A 142 12.65 13.62 33.16
C ASP A 142 11.50 13.02 34.00
N GLU A 143 10.27 13.47 33.75
CA GLU A 143 9.10 13.04 34.53
C GLU A 143 8.58 11.63 34.16
N ASP A 144 9.03 11.07 33.05
CA ASP A 144 8.59 9.79 32.51
C ASP A 144 9.64 8.67 32.71
N ASP A 145 10.89 9.03 32.98
CA ASP A 145 11.97 8.10 33.35
C ASP A 145 11.72 7.37 34.67
N TYR A 146 12.26 6.15 34.79
CA TYR A 146 12.24 5.40 36.04
C TYR A 146 13.58 5.50 36.76
N ILE A 147 13.51 5.82 38.05
CA ILE A 147 14.63 5.76 38.99
C ILE A 147 14.17 4.98 40.20
N ASN A 148 14.94 3.98 40.62
CA ASN A 148 14.60 3.20 41.82
C ASN A 148 14.75 3.99 43.13
N MET A 149 15.40 5.16 43.11
CA MET A 149 15.71 6.00 44.26
C MET A 149 15.47 7.49 43.98
N SER A 150 15.17 8.25 45.03
CA SER A 150 15.02 9.71 44.92
C SER A 150 16.37 10.39 44.59
N PRO A 151 16.41 11.40 43.72
CA PRO A 151 17.62 12.21 43.48
C PRO A 151 18.21 12.86 44.73
N ASP A 152 17.39 13.13 45.76
CA ASP A 152 17.85 13.71 47.03
C ASP A 152 18.37 12.65 48.02
N ALA A 153 18.23 11.36 47.71
CA ALA A 153 18.67 10.29 48.59
C ALA A 153 20.20 10.33 48.78
N PRO A 154 20.70 10.11 50.02
CA PRO A 154 22.13 10.10 50.29
C PRO A 154 22.81 8.89 49.65
N VAL A 155 24.02 9.08 49.14
CA VAL A 155 24.83 8.01 48.56
C VAL A 155 25.42 7.16 49.69
N VAL A 156 25.11 5.86 49.71
CA VAL A 156 25.64 4.89 50.69
C VAL A 156 26.50 3.81 50.02
N PRO A 157 27.48 3.22 50.72
CA PRO A 157 28.31 2.16 50.17
C PRO A 157 27.48 0.98 49.68
N ASP A 158 27.87 0.45 48.53
CA ASP A 158 27.31 -0.77 47.91
C ASP A 158 25.83 -0.68 47.50
N MET A 159 25.28 0.54 47.41
CA MET A 159 23.95 0.74 46.84
C MET A 159 23.92 0.47 45.32
N THR A 160 22.77 0.07 44.83
CA THR A 160 22.48 -0.07 43.39
C THR A 160 21.51 1.03 42.97
N LEU A 161 21.98 1.94 42.13
CA LEU A 161 21.17 2.93 41.45
C LEU A 161 20.73 2.35 40.10
N GLU A 162 19.43 2.26 39.88
CA GLU A 162 18.85 1.77 38.63
C GLU A 162 18.07 2.91 37.97
N TYR A 163 18.39 3.15 36.72
CA TYR A 163 17.81 4.18 35.88
C TYR A 163 17.40 3.54 34.55
N HIS A 164 16.16 3.80 34.15
CA HIS A 164 15.63 3.43 32.84
C HIS A 164 15.04 4.66 32.19
N SER A 165 15.56 5.00 31.01
CA SER A 165 15.09 6.14 30.23
C SER A 165 13.83 5.79 29.45
N VAL A 166 12.87 6.73 29.36
CA VAL A 166 11.63 6.61 28.61
C VAL A 166 11.49 7.85 27.71
N GLU A 167 11.65 7.66 26.41
CA GLU A 167 11.55 8.75 25.44
C GLU A 167 10.34 8.56 24.52
N TYR A 168 9.53 9.61 24.34
CA TYR A 168 8.42 9.60 23.39
C TYR A 168 8.77 10.39 22.12
N LYS A 169 8.67 9.74 20.96
CA LYS A 169 8.84 10.38 19.65
C LYS A 169 7.54 10.34 18.88
N LYS A 170 7.07 11.51 18.44
CA LYS A 170 5.94 11.63 17.51
C LYS A 170 6.45 11.73 16.08
N TYR A 171 5.93 10.89 15.19
CA TYR A 171 6.23 10.96 13.77
C TYR A 171 4.97 10.69 12.94
N VAL A 172 5.06 10.97 11.64
CA VAL A 172 3.95 10.85 10.70
C VAL A 172 4.31 9.84 9.61
N VAL A 173 3.38 8.92 9.35
CA VAL A 173 3.37 8.05 8.18
C VAL A 173 2.40 8.67 7.17
N ASP A 174 2.88 9.00 5.98
CA ASP A 174 2.12 9.66 4.91
C ASP A 174 2.44 8.92 3.61
N GLU A 175 1.58 7.97 3.25
CA GLU A 175 1.79 7.02 2.16
C GLU A 175 0.69 7.14 1.11
N ILE A 176 1.11 7.14 -0.17
CA ILE A 176 0.19 7.04 -1.31
C ILE A 176 -0.06 5.56 -1.56
N LEU A 177 -1.34 5.17 -1.59
CA LEU A 177 -1.76 3.82 -1.95
C LEU A 177 -2.09 3.81 -3.44
N TYR A 178 -1.20 3.24 -4.26
CA TYR A 178 -1.42 3.20 -5.70
C TYR A 178 -2.61 2.32 -6.07
N HIS A 179 -3.41 2.78 -7.03
CA HIS A 179 -4.50 1.97 -7.57
C HIS A 179 -3.97 0.85 -8.46
N GLY A 180 -4.73 -0.25 -8.54
CA GLY A 180 -4.53 -1.26 -9.56
C GLY A 180 -5.24 -0.93 -10.87
N THR A 181 -5.10 -1.83 -11.82
CA THR A 181 -5.90 -1.87 -13.06
C THR A 181 -6.59 -3.23 -13.15
N LYS A 182 -7.89 -3.22 -13.40
CA LYS A 182 -8.71 -4.41 -13.68
C LYS A 182 -9.10 -4.41 -15.14
N THR A 183 -8.72 -5.48 -15.82
CA THR A 183 -9.04 -5.70 -17.23
C THR A 183 -10.28 -6.57 -17.35
N VAL A 184 -11.26 -6.12 -18.12
CA VAL A 184 -12.45 -6.90 -18.49
C VAL A 184 -12.38 -7.20 -19.97
N GLU A 185 -12.29 -8.48 -20.31
CA GLU A 185 -12.23 -8.94 -21.69
C GLU A 185 -13.63 -9.05 -22.28
N LEU A 186 -13.88 -8.37 -23.40
CA LEU A 186 -15.17 -8.34 -24.07
C LEU A 186 -15.04 -8.73 -25.54
N GLN A 187 -16.10 -9.37 -26.04
CA GLN A 187 -16.24 -9.75 -27.46
C GLN A 187 -17.09 -8.74 -28.26
N THR A 188 -17.61 -7.69 -27.60
CA THR A 188 -18.36 -6.59 -28.23
C THR A 188 -17.48 -5.40 -28.59
N ILE A 189 -16.21 -5.41 -28.15
CA ILE A 189 -15.20 -4.40 -28.48
C ILE A 189 -14.27 -4.99 -29.54
N PRO A 190 -13.94 -4.23 -30.61
CA PRO A 190 -13.00 -4.70 -31.63
C PRO A 190 -11.69 -5.18 -31.02
N ARG A 191 -11.18 -6.30 -31.54
CA ARG A 191 -9.97 -6.93 -31.00
C ARG A 191 -8.80 -5.94 -30.94
N GLY A 192 -8.18 -5.88 -29.76
CA GLY A 192 -7.04 -5.00 -29.49
C GLY A 192 -7.41 -3.58 -29.09
N GLU A 193 -8.65 -3.14 -29.32
CA GLU A 193 -9.13 -1.86 -28.80
C GLU A 193 -9.37 -1.92 -27.29
N LYS A 194 -9.20 -0.76 -26.64
CA LYS A 194 -9.31 -0.60 -25.20
C LYS A 194 -10.13 0.62 -24.87
N THR A 195 -11.03 0.48 -23.91
CA THR A 195 -11.82 1.59 -23.38
C THR A 195 -11.66 1.66 -21.87
N ILE A 196 -11.26 2.84 -21.36
CA ILE A 196 -11.21 3.07 -19.92
C ILE A 196 -12.63 3.44 -19.46
N VAL A 197 -13.30 2.50 -18.80
CA VAL A 197 -14.66 2.70 -18.28
C VAL A 197 -14.66 3.44 -16.96
N ARG A 198 -13.61 3.23 -16.16
CA ARG A 198 -13.42 3.92 -14.89
C ARG A 198 -11.97 4.26 -14.68
N GLN A 199 -11.69 5.56 -14.52
CA GLN A 199 -10.36 6.04 -14.15
C GLN A 199 -10.01 5.59 -12.73
N GLY A 200 -8.78 5.09 -12.57
CA GLY A 200 -8.23 4.75 -11.27
C GLY A 200 -8.01 5.98 -10.40
N LYS A 201 -8.08 5.81 -9.08
CA LYS A 201 -7.76 6.87 -8.11
C LYS A 201 -6.89 6.29 -7.02
N ASN A 202 -5.70 6.87 -6.82
CA ASN A 202 -4.86 6.51 -5.69
C ASN A 202 -5.59 6.80 -4.38
N GLY A 203 -5.38 5.90 -3.43
CA GLY A 203 -5.74 6.10 -2.04
C GLY A 203 -4.61 6.79 -1.28
N SER A 204 -4.81 6.93 0.02
CA SER A 204 -3.82 7.50 0.93
C SER A 204 -3.96 6.89 2.31
N LEU A 205 -2.84 6.73 2.99
CA LEU A 205 -2.75 6.35 4.39
C LEU A 205 -1.98 7.42 5.14
N TYR A 206 -2.66 8.06 6.09
CA TYR A 206 -2.06 9.01 7.00
C TYR A 206 -2.16 8.47 8.43
N ARG A 207 -1.02 8.37 9.13
CA ARG A 207 -1.00 8.04 10.57
C ARG A 207 -0.12 9.00 11.34
N GLU A 208 -0.63 9.45 12.48
CA GLU A 208 0.21 10.05 13.53
C GLU A 208 0.54 8.98 14.57
N VAL A 209 1.83 8.68 14.72
CA VAL A 209 2.31 7.62 15.60
C VAL A 209 3.09 8.23 16.77
N LEU A 210 2.83 7.73 17.97
CA LEU A 210 3.63 7.99 19.16
C LEU A 210 4.42 6.74 19.50
N ALA A 211 5.73 6.77 19.29
CA ALA A 211 6.65 5.72 19.66
C ALA A 211 7.22 5.98 21.06
N GLU A 212 7.11 4.99 21.94
CA GLU A 212 7.79 4.95 23.24
C GLU A 212 9.08 4.15 23.09
N TYR A 213 10.20 4.77 23.42
CA TYR A 213 11.50 4.14 23.48
C TYR A 213 11.87 3.96 24.95
N ARG A 214 12.33 2.76 25.31
CA ARG A 214 12.93 2.48 26.61
C ARG A 214 14.40 2.15 26.41
N ASP A 215 15.27 2.90 27.06
CA ASP A 215 16.73 2.73 26.95
C ASP A 215 17.20 2.70 25.49
N GLY A 216 16.66 3.63 24.69
CA GLY A 216 16.96 3.79 23.26
C GLY A 216 16.35 2.71 22.34
N LYS A 217 15.62 1.73 22.87
CA LYS A 217 14.97 0.67 22.08
C LYS A 217 13.48 0.93 21.96
N LEU A 218 12.93 0.72 20.76
CA LEU A 218 11.49 0.83 20.54
C LEU A 218 10.77 -0.18 21.43
N PHE A 219 9.91 0.34 22.32
CA PHE A 219 9.13 -0.48 23.23
C PHE A 219 7.73 -0.72 22.69
N LYS A 220 7.04 0.35 22.26
CA LYS A 220 5.73 0.26 21.61
C LYS A 220 5.44 1.48 20.73
N GLU A 221 4.43 1.33 19.88
CA GLU A 221 3.87 2.40 19.07
C GLU A 221 2.36 2.46 19.29
N ASP A 222 1.86 3.66 19.57
CA ASP A 222 0.44 3.94 19.66
C ASP A 222 0.03 4.83 18.48
N ILE A 223 -1.00 4.43 17.74
CA ILE A 223 -1.59 5.25 16.66
C ILE A 223 -2.51 6.27 17.32
N LEU A 224 -2.13 7.54 17.23
CA LEU A 224 -2.93 8.65 17.78
C LEU A 224 -4.05 9.06 16.84
N LYS A 225 -3.81 8.95 15.53
CA LYS A 225 -4.75 9.32 14.48
C LYS A 225 -4.45 8.48 13.24
N GLU A 226 -5.50 8.02 12.57
CA GLU A 226 -5.42 7.35 11.27
C GLU A 226 -6.48 7.92 10.33
N GLU A 227 -6.08 8.27 9.11
CA GLU A 227 -6.98 8.57 8.01
C GLU A 227 -6.63 7.64 6.84
N TYR A 228 -7.62 6.85 6.42
CA TYR A 228 -7.46 5.87 5.34
C TYR A 228 -8.44 6.16 4.22
N VAL A 229 -7.90 6.37 3.03
CA VAL A 229 -8.66 6.45 1.79
C VAL A 229 -8.23 5.26 0.93
N PRO A 230 -9.11 4.29 0.65
CA PRO A 230 -8.75 3.15 -0.18
C PRO A 230 -8.48 3.58 -1.63
N PRO A 231 -7.54 2.96 -2.35
CA PRO A 231 -7.43 3.15 -3.78
C PRO A 231 -8.64 2.59 -4.51
N VAL A 232 -8.99 3.20 -5.63
CA VAL A 232 -10.03 2.75 -6.55
C VAL A 232 -9.37 2.27 -7.84
N ASP A 233 -9.53 0.99 -8.16
CA ASP A 233 -8.96 0.41 -9.37
C ASP A 233 -9.51 1.07 -10.64
N GLU A 234 -8.61 1.27 -11.60
CA GLU A 234 -8.95 1.55 -12.98
C GLU A 234 -9.65 0.33 -13.59
N ILE A 235 -10.70 0.55 -14.37
CA ILE A 235 -11.37 -0.51 -15.14
C ILE A 235 -11.14 -0.22 -16.63
N VAL A 236 -10.49 -1.16 -17.29
CA VAL A 236 -10.23 -1.14 -18.73
C VAL A 236 -10.95 -2.32 -19.36
N GLU A 237 -11.84 -2.04 -20.30
CA GLU A 237 -12.43 -3.06 -21.16
C GLU A 237 -11.55 -3.24 -22.40
N VAL A 238 -11.29 -4.48 -22.78
CA VAL A 238 -10.41 -4.84 -23.91
C VAL A 238 -11.12 -5.80 -24.84
N GLY A 239 -11.09 -5.48 -26.14
CA GLY A 239 -11.58 -6.38 -27.18
C GLY A 239 -10.66 -7.57 -27.37
N VAL A 240 -11.19 -8.78 -27.18
CA VAL A 240 -10.41 -10.03 -27.34
C VAL A 240 -10.77 -10.83 -28.60
N GLY A 241 -11.88 -10.48 -29.25
CA GLY A 241 -12.43 -11.27 -30.35
C GLY A 241 -12.80 -12.69 -29.93
N GLY A 242 -12.84 -13.60 -30.89
CA GLY A 242 -13.14 -14.99 -30.61
C GLY A 242 -13.28 -15.84 -31.84
N THR A 243 -13.82 -17.04 -31.64
CA THR A 243 -14.10 -17.98 -32.73
C THR A 243 -15.56 -18.41 -32.69
N ILE A 244 -16.13 -18.65 -33.87
CA ILE A 244 -17.46 -19.20 -34.04
C ILE A 244 -17.41 -20.36 -35.02
N VAL A 245 -18.00 -21.50 -34.65
CA VAL A 245 -18.15 -22.65 -35.56
C VAL A 245 -19.48 -22.49 -36.27
N GLY A 246 -19.45 -22.37 -37.60
CA GLY A 246 -20.62 -22.19 -38.44
C GLY A 246 -21.44 -23.46 -38.66
N ALA A 247 -22.65 -23.31 -39.20
CA ALA A 247 -23.49 -24.45 -39.58
C ALA A 247 -22.84 -25.35 -40.65
N ASP A 248 -21.90 -24.80 -41.42
CA ASP A 248 -21.09 -25.52 -42.40
C ASP A 248 -19.91 -26.30 -41.77
N GLY A 249 -19.78 -26.26 -40.44
CA GLY A 249 -18.71 -26.91 -39.69
C GLY A 249 -17.37 -26.20 -39.72
N LYS A 250 -17.26 -25.04 -40.40
CA LYS A 250 -16.01 -24.26 -40.42
C LYS A 250 -15.91 -23.35 -39.20
N THR A 251 -14.68 -23.13 -38.75
CA THR A 251 -14.38 -22.15 -37.69
C THR A 251 -14.02 -20.81 -38.32
N TYR A 252 -14.67 -19.76 -37.84
CA TYR A 252 -14.42 -18.38 -38.24
C TYR A 252 -13.87 -17.59 -37.06
N ASN A 253 -12.79 -16.84 -37.28
CA ASN A 253 -12.27 -15.89 -36.30
C ASN A 253 -13.00 -14.56 -36.49
N PHE A 254 -13.37 -13.92 -35.39
CA PHE A 254 -14.03 -12.62 -35.41
C PHE A 254 -13.36 -11.64 -34.45
N SER A 255 -13.36 -10.37 -34.84
CA SER A 255 -12.79 -9.27 -34.05
C SER A 255 -13.74 -8.86 -32.91
N HIS A 256 -15.03 -8.75 -33.22
CA HIS A 256 -16.09 -8.49 -32.25
C HIS A 256 -17.45 -8.89 -32.84
N TYR A 257 -18.51 -8.89 -32.02
CA TYR A 257 -19.88 -8.97 -32.51
C TYR A 257 -20.69 -7.75 -32.10
N ILE A 258 -21.73 -7.49 -32.90
CA ILE A 258 -22.72 -6.45 -32.65
C ILE A 258 -24.08 -7.15 -32.54
N ASP A 259 -24.81 -6.87 -31.46
CA ASP A 259 -26.23 -7.26 -31.37
C ASP A 259 -27.04 -6.36 -32.31
N VAL A 260 -27.78 -7.00 -33.22
CA VAL A 260 -28.51 -6.35 -34.31
C VAL A 260 -29.97 -6.81 -34.34
N PHE A 261 -30.83 -5.97 -34.91
CA PHE A 261 -32.13 -6.41 -35.40
C PHE A 261 -31.98 -6.73 -36.88
N ALA A 262 -32.39 -7.91 -37.30
CA ALA A 262 -32.33 -8.36 -38.68
C ALA A 262 -33.74 -8.43 -39.27
N THR A 263 -33.89 -7.91 -40.48
CA THR A 263 -34.98 -8.23 -41.41
C THR A 263 -34.43 -9.04 -42.57
N ALA A 264 -35.30 -9.57 -43.43
CA ALA A 264 -34.91 -10.27 -44.63
C ALA A 264 -35.69 -9.75 -45.84
N TYR A 265 -35.02 -9.71 -46.99
CA TYR A 265 -35.62 -9.32 -48.27
C TYR A 265 -35.21 -10.29 -49.39
N ALA A 266 -36.02 -10.33 -50.44
CA ALA A 266 -35.74 -11.13 -51.63
C ALA A 266 -34.70 -10.46 -52.53
N ALA A 267 -33.79 -11.26 -53.07
CA ALA A 267 -32.73 -10.82 -53.96
C ALA A 267 -33.25 -10.27 -55.29
N GLU A 268 -33.26 -8.94 -55.46
CA GLU A 268 -33.50 -8.29 -56.75
C GLU A 268 -32.62 -7.04 -56.90
N GLY A 269 -32.12 -6.79 -58.11
CA GLY A 269 -31.44 -5.54 -58.47
C GLY A 269 -29.95 -5.48 -58.14
N ILE A 270 -29.45 -4.25 -58.04
CA ILE A 270 -28.04 -3.93 -57.84
C ILE A 270 -27.87 -3.27 -56.48
N THR A 271 -26.96 -3.82 -55.69
CA THR A 271 -26.58 -3.33 -54.36
C THR A 271 -25.84 -2.01 -54.44
N TYR A 272 -25.75 -1.29 -53.33
CA TYR A 272 -25.03 -0.02 -53.26
C TYR A 272 -23.56 -0.09 -53.73
N THR A 273 -22.87 -1.22 -53.48
CA THR A 273 -21.48 -1.42 -53.95
C THR A 273 -21.39 -1.80 -55.43
N GLY A 274 -22.52 -1.93 -56.14
CA GLY A 274 -22.58 -2.26 -57.56
C GLY A 274 -22.60 -3.76 -57.88
N LYS A 275 -22.71 -4.62 -56.86
CA LYS A 275 -22.85 -6.08 -57.03
C LYS A 275 -24.31 -6.47 -57.23
N GLU A 276 -24.56 -7.55 -57.95
CA GLU A 276 -25.90 -8.16 -58.06
C GLU A 276 -26.37 -8.67 -56.69
N ALA A 277 -27.59 -8.31 -56.30
CA ALA A 277 -28.19 -8.76 -55.06
C ALA A 277 -28.40 -10.29 -55.11
N ARG A 278 -27.93 -11.00 -54.07
CA ARG A 278 -28.07 -12.45 -53.92
C ARG A 278 -27.91 -12.87 -52.47
N ALA A 279 -28.26 -14.11 -52.17
CA ALA A 279 -28.02 -14.68 -50.84
C ALA A 279 -26.56 -14.50 -50.39
N GLY A 280 -26.39 -14.09 -49.13
CA GLY A 280 -25.07 -13.77 -48.55
C GLY A 280 -24.65 -12.30 -48.70
N ILE A 281 -25.52 -11.44 -49.20
CA ILE A 281 -25.37 -9.98 -49.11
C ILE A 281 -26.25 -9.46 -47.98
N VAL A 282 -25.76 -8.46 -47.25
CA VAL A 282 -26.53 -7.76 -46.22
C VAL A 282 -26.50 -6.26 -46.48
N ALA A 283 -27.66 -5.61 -46.31
CA ALA A 283 -27.75 -4.17 -46.22
C ALA A 283 -27.49 -3.71 -44.79
N VAL A 284 -26.65 -2.69 -44.62
CA VAL A 284 -26.21 -2.19 -43.30
C VAL A 284 -26.23 -0.67 -43.24
N ASP A 285 -26.04 -0.13 -42.03
CA ASP A 285 -25.61 1.25 -41.85
C ASP A 285 -24.07 1.34 -41.92
N PRO A 286 -23.48 1.99 -42.93
CA PRO A 286 -22.02 2.10 -43.08
C PRO A 286 -21.31 2.81 -41.92
N SER A 287 -22.03 3.57 -41.09
CA SER A 287 -21.46 4.20 -39.89
C SER A 287 -21.26 3.22 -38.72
N VAL A 288 -21.93 2.06 -38.76
CA VAL A 288 -21.81 0.99 -37.77
C VAL A 288 -21.03 -0.20 -38.33
N ILE A 289 -21.36 -0.65 -39.54
CA ILE A 289 -20.68 -1.75 -40.24
C ILE A 289 -20.20 -1.22 -41.58
N PRO A 290 -18.89 -1.01 -41.79
CA PRO A 290 -18.37 -0.56 -43.07
C PRO A 290 -18.76 -1.48 -44.24
N LEU A 291 -18.93 -0.90 -45.42
CA LEU A 291 -19.18 -1.69 -46.63
C LEU A 291 -17.96 -2.54 -46.98
N GLY A 292 -18.19 -3.73 -47.53
CA GLY A 292 -17.21 -4.77 -47.82
C GLY A 292 -16.84 -5.63 -46.61
N THR A 293 -17.29 -5.29 -45.39
CA THR A 293 -17.04 -6.12 -44.21
C THR A 293 -17.65 -7.51 -44.40
N LYS A 294 -16.86 -8.53 -44.05
CA LYS A 294 -17.35 -9.91 -43.92
C LYS A 294 -17.86 -10.13 -42.52
N LEU A 295 -19.04 -10.73 -42.43
CA LEU A 295 -19.68 -11.00 -41.15
C LEU A 295 -20.26 -12.40 -41.15
N TYR A 296 -20.33 -13.01 -39.97
CA TYR A 296 -21.12 -14.21 -39.73
C TYR A 296 -22.36 -13.81 -38.95
N ILE A 297 -23.56 -14.09 -39.46
CA ILE A 297 -24.83 -13.71 -38.79
C ILE A 297 -25.48 -14.95 -38.18
N ARG A 298 -25.75 -14.88 -36.87
CA ARG A 298 -26.43 -15.95 -36.13
C ARG A 298 -27.36 -15.38 -35.06
N GLY A 299 -28.53 -15.98 -34.91
CA GLY A 299 -29.43 -15.76 -33.79
C GLY A 299 -30.16 -17.04 -33.42
N ASP A 300 -31.00 -16.98 -32.38
CA ASP A 300 -31.76 -18.14 -31.91
C ASP A 300 -32.75 -18.65 -32.98
N TYR A 301 -33.24 -17.75 -33.84
CA TYR A 301 -34.18 -18.08 -34.92
C TYR A 301 -33.51 -18.78 -36.10
N ALA A 302 -32.33 -18.32 -36.50
CA ALA A 302 -31.66 -18.81 -37.70
C ALA A 302 -30.14 -18.60 -37.61
N ASP A 303 -29.41 -19.52 -38.25
CA ASP A 303 -28.00 -19.39 -38.55
C ASP A 303 -27.82 -19.08 -40.03
N ILE A 304 -27.59 -17.81 -40.34
CA ILE A 304 -27.57 -17.29 -41.72
C ILE A 304 -26.22 -17.60 -42.38
N GLY A 305 -25.16 -17.67 -41.59
CA GLY A 305 -23.80 -17.91 -42.07
C GLY A 305 -23.09 -16.64 -42.53
N VAL A 306 -22.11 -16.81 -43.43
CA VAL A 306 -21.23 -15.74 -43.89
C VAL A 306 -21.96 -14.83 -44.87
N CYS A 307 -21.97 -13.53 -44.56
CA CYS A 307 -22.49 -12.47 -45.40
C CYS A 307 -21.43 -11.39 -45.66
N THR A 308 -21.64 -10.59 -46.70
CA THR A 308 -20.84 -9.39 -46.98
C THR A 308 -21.73 -8.15 -46.95
N ALA A 309 -21.28 -7.12 -46.24
CA ALA A 309 -21.95 -5.83 -46.16
C ALA A 309 -21.79 -5.05 -47.47
N ASP A 310 -22.63 -5.32 -48.46
CA ASP A 310 -22.49 -4.78 -49.82
C ASP A 310 -23.61 -3.83 -50.22
N ASP A 311 -24.61 -3.65 -49.37
CA ASP A 311 -25.81 -2.86 -49.67
C ASP A 311 -26.16 -1.84 -48.57
N ILE A 312 -27.01 -0.87 -48.91
CA ILE A 312 -27.59 0.07 -47.95
C ILE A 312 -29.09 0.25 -48.21
N GLY A 313 -29.86 0.38 -47.13
CA GLY A 313 -31.29 0.70 -47.21
C GLY A 313 -31.61 2.05 -46.57
N ALA A 314 -32.63 2.73 -47.10
CA ALA A 314 -33.10 3.99 -46.51
C ALA A 314 -33.60 3.78 -45.05
N GLY A 315 -34.24 2.65 -44.78
CA GLY A 315 -34.72 2.26 -43.45
C GLY A 315 -33.69 1.52 -42.59
N ILE A 316 -32.51 1.20 -43.13
CA ILE A 316 -31.49 0.42 -42.45
C ILE A 316 -30.50 1.40 -41.81
N LYS A 317 -30.62 1.56 -40.49
CA LYS A 317 -29.92 2.57 -39.68
C LYS A 317 -29.51 2.00 -38.32
N GLY A 318 -28.34 2.41 -37.82
CA GLY A 318 -27.79 1.91 -36.56
C GLY A 318 -27.56 0.39 -36.60
N ASN A 319 -27.97 -0.31 -35.55
CA ASN A 319 -27.82 -1.76 -35.42
C ASN A 319 -28.95 -2.56 -36.12
N HIS A 320 -29.58 -2.01 -37.16
CA HIS A 320 -30.53 -2.73 -38.00
C HIS A 320 -29.81 -3.20 -39.26
N ILE A 321 -29.97 -4.47 -39.62
CA ILE A 321 -29.49 -5.06 -40.86
C ILE A 321 -30.63 -5.67 -41.67
N ASP A 322 -30.49 -5.72 -42.99
CA ASP A 322 -31.45 -6.40 -43.88
C ASP A 322 -30.73 -7.48 -44.69
N ILE A 323 -31.15 -8.72 -44.53
CA ILE A 323 -30.45 -9.88 -45.08
C ILE A 323 -31.05 -10.22 -46.43
N CYS A 324 -30.23 -10.20 -47.47
CA CYS A 324 -30.63 -10.67 -48.79
C CYS A 324 -30.69 -12.20 -48.77
N MET A 325 -31.88 -12.76 -49.02
CA MET A 325 -32.11 -14.20 -48.96
C MET A 325 -32.79 -14.70 -50.24
N GLU A 326 -32.44 -15.91 -50.64
CA GLU A 326 -33.18 -16.68 -51.63
C GLU A 326 -34.20 -17.54 -50.87
N ALA A 327 -35.37 -16.95 -50.59
CA ALA A 327 -36.46 -17.59 -49.86
C ALA A 327 -37.81 -17.28 -50.53
N ASP A 328 -38.81 -18.13 -50.27
CA ASP A 328 -40.17 -17.82 -50.69
C ASP A 328 -40.75 -16.66 -49.86
N ILE A 329 -41.82 -16.07 -50.39
CA ILE A 329 -42.43 -14.90 -49.78
C ILE A 329 -43.03 -15.20 -48.39
N GLU A 330 -43.46 -16.45 -48.16
CA GLU A 330 -44.02 -16.89 -46.88
C GLU A 330 -42.95 -16.86 -45.79
N TYR A 331 -41.76 -17.40 -46.08
CA TYR A 331 -40.62 -17.35 -45.17
C TYR A 331 -40.17 -15.92 -44.85
N LEU A 332 -40.16 -15.02 -45.85
CA LEU A 332 -39.79 -13.61 -45.62
C LEU A 332 -40.78 -12.91 -44.67
N PHE A 333 -42.08 -13.18 -44.82
CA PHE A 333 -43.10 -12.67 -43.90
C PHE A 333 -42.95 -13.26 -42.49
N GLU A 334 -42.66 -14.54 -42.37
CA GLU A 334 -42.42 -15.21 -41.08
C GLU A 334 -41.13 -14.75 -40.41
N PHE A 335 -40.10 -14.42 -41.18
CA PHE A 335 -38.83 -13.93 -40.64
C PHE A 335 -39.06 -12.67 -39.82
N GLY A 336 -39.81 -11.70 -40.34
CA GLY A 336 -40.13 -10.48 -39.59
C GLY A 336 -38.88 -9.74 -39.11
N ILE A 337 -38.88 -9.25 -37.87
CA ILE A 337 -37.71 -8.63 -37.23
C ILE A 337 -37.16 -9.58 -36.17
N ARG A 338 -35.90 -9.98 -36.30
CA ARG A 338 -35.24 -10.93 -35.39
C ARG A 338 -34.03 -10.31 -34.68
N PRO A 339 -33.90 -10.43 -33.34
CA PRO A 339 -32.64 -10.12 -32.68
C PRO A 339 -31.60 -11.18 -33.06
N MET A 340 -30.45 -10.74 -33.55
CA MET A 340 -29.34 -11.59 -33.99
C MET A 340 -28.01 -10.97 -33.60
N ARG A 341 -26.92 -11.71 -33.80
CA ARG A 341 -25.55 -11.21 -33.68
C ARG A 341 -24.87 -11.22 -35.04
N ALA A 342 -24.27 -10.10 -35.39
CA ALA A 342 -23.35 -9.98 -36.51
C ALA A 342 -21.91 -10.04 -35.97
N TYR A 343 -21.23 -11.15 -36.22
CA TYR A 343 -19.82 -11.33 -35.86
C TYR A 343 -18.95 -10.77 -36.99
N ILE A 344 -18.16 -9.74 -36.71
CA ILE A 344 -17.27 -9.09 -37.68
C ILE A 344 -16.02 -9.96 -37.86
N LEU A 345 -15.90 -10.60 -39.03
CA LEU A 345 -14.86 -11.58 -39.28
C LEU A 345 -13.50 -10.91 -39.47
N GLU A 346 -12.45 -11.57 -38.99
CA GLU A 346 -11.07 -11.23 -39.32
C GLU A 346 -10.75 -11.71 -40.74
N GLU A 347 -9.93 -10.96 -41.48
CA GLU A 347 -9.50 -11.32 -42.85
C GLU A 347 -8.51 -12.49 -42.90
#